data_AF-A0A951CXX4-F1
#
_entry.id   AF-A0A951CXX4-F1
#
_cell.length_a   1.000
_cell.length_b   1.000
_cell.length_c   1.000
_cell.angle_alpha   90.00
_cell.angle_beta   90.00
_cell.angle_gamma   90.00
#
_symmetry.space_group_name_H-M   'P 1'
#
loop_
_entity.id
_entity.type
_entity.pdbx_description
1 polymer ?
#
loop_
_entity_poly.entity_id
_entity_poly.type
_entity_poly.pdbx_seq_one_letter_code
_entity_poly.pdbx_strand_id
1 'polypeptide(L)'
;MDRSSPKKLTEGHAPAISPKGDLVAFLRAGQIFTMSPAGENVKAAVTQKATASDLLWSPDGAELAFVSGRKDHSFIGLYKPADKTLRYLDASTDRDSDPVWSPDGSQIAYVRQPSGNPGFAFVPHREGEPWSLRVADMKSGFAHQVFRADRGPGSLFHEIVAEHQIFWAAGNQLVFPWEKNGWCHLYSVPATGEVARELTPGEGEVEHVALSHDGKTIFYSTNIGDIDGRHLWSLGVSGSPAPKQLTPGDHIAWEPAPTADGSALAFLGSSYNRKAHAMVRTSDGNLKPLALETVPAEFPADALVKPQAVIITAADGMAIHAQLFLPRENNGERHPALVFFHGGSRRQMLLGFHYMDYYSNAYSLNQYFANQGYVVLSVNYRSGIGFGLNFREAVNYGARGASEFNDVIGAGLYLKSRADVDPRRIGVWGGSYGGYLTAMALSRASDLFAAGVDFHGVHDWSTLRPGTAPAPGGDPEQQRQQQEAARLAFESSPMASVKTWRSPVLLIHGDDDRNVAFSQSVTLAAALRQQHVEFEELIIPNEIHDLLMHQHWVQAYKATVDFLARKLRTGTETASAGR
;
A
#
# COMPACT_ATOMS: atom_id res chain seq x y z
N MET A 1 -3.31 26.47 -16.28
CA MET A 1 -1.84 26.57 -16.25
C MET A 1 -1.38 27.24 -17.54
N ASP A 2 -0.43 28.17 -17.46
CA ASP A 2 0.04 28.99 -18.60
C ASP A 2 0.96 28.23 -19.59
N ARG A 3 1.16 26.92 -19.38
CA ARG A 3 2.07 26.03 -20.15
C ARG A 3 3.53 26.48 -20.13
N SER A 4 3.92 27.33 -19.17
CA SER A 4 5.32 27.67 -18.95
C SER A 4 6.13 26.44 -18.54
N SER A 5 7.40 26.41 -18.93
CA SER A 5 8.31 25.33 -18.53
C SER A 5 8.49 25.35 -17.01
N PRO A 6 8.53 24.17 -16.33
CA PRO A 6 8.80 24.10 -14.91
C PRO A 6 10.12 24.82 -14.56
N LYS A 7 10.09 25.66 -13.52
CA LYS A 7 11.26 26.38 -13.00
C LYS A 7 11.69 25.77 -11.67
N LYS A 8 12.96 25.38 -11.56
CA LYS A 8 13.55 24.99 -10.27
C LYS A 8 13.61 26.22 -9.34
N LEU A 9 12.91 26.16 -8.21
CA LEU A 9 12.95 27.22 -7.19
C LEU A 9 14.11 27.01 -6.21
N THR A 10 14.19 25.83 -5.59
CA THR A 10 15.26 25.48 -4.65
C THR A 10 15.31 23.96 -4.42
N GLU A 11 16.26 23.48 -3.63
CA GLU A 11 16.30 22.08 -3.17
C GLU A 11 15.42 21.87 -1.93
N GLY A 12 14.59 20.84 -1.92
CA GLY A 12 13.69 20.52 -0.81
C GLY A 12 12.49 19.70 -1.24
N HIS A 13 11.58 19.42 -0.31
CA HIS A 13 10.33 18.69 -0.55
C HIS A 13 9.22 19.19 0.39
N ALA A 14 8.00 18.65 0.23
CA ALA A 14 6.79 19.00 1.00
C ALA A 14 6.56 20.53 1.10
N PRO A 15 6.40 21.23 -0.03
CA PRO A 15 6.13 22.66 -0.01
C PRO A 15 4.72 22.96 0.52
N ALA A 16 4.62 23.96 1.40
CA ALA A 16 3.37 24.52 1.90
C ALA A 16 3.33 26.03 1.58
N ILE A 17 2.40 26.43 0.72
CA ILE A 17 2.24 27.82 0.29
C ILE A 17 1.33 28.53 1.31
N SER A 18 1.79 29.69 1.82
CA SER A 18 1.00 30.55 2.70
C SER A 18 -0.28 30.99 1.97
N PRO A 19 -1.46 30.99 2.61
CA PRO A 19 -2.70 31.52 2.03
C PRO A 19 -2.60 32.99 1.59
N LYS A 20 -1.67 33.77 2.16
CA LYS A 20 -1.37 35.14 1.71
C LYS A 20 -0.64 35.18 0.37
N GLY A 21 -0.10 34.07 -0.09
CA GLY A 21 0.70 33.96 -1.32
C GLY A 21 2.07 34.65 -1.23
N ASP A 22 2.56 34.97 -0.04
CA ASP A 22 3.79 35.73 0.20
C ASP A 22 5.00 34.86 0.58
N LEU A 23 4.75 33.67 1.13
CA LEU A 23 5.76 32.74 1.61
C LEU A 23 5.45 31.30 1.19
N VAL A 24 6.50 30.53 0.94
CA VAL A 24 6.47 29.08 0.79
C VAL A 24 7.36 28.48 1.87
N ALA A 25 6.78 27.68 2.76
CA ALA A 25 7.52 26.82 3.68
C ALA A 25 7.83 25.49 2.99
N PHE A 26 8.97 24.86 3.29
CA PHE A 26 9.33 23.56 2.73
C PHE A 26 10.35 22.86 3.63
N LEU A 27 10.53 21.56 3.40
CA LEU A 27 11.46 20.73 4.16
C LEU A 27 12.78 20.53 3.42
N ARG A 28 13.89 20.63 4.15
CA ARG A 28 15.23 20.22 3.70
C ARG A 28 15.98 19.60 4.87
N ALA A 29 16.45 18.37 4.68
CA ALA A 29 17.14 17.58 5.73
C ALA A 29 16.35 17.54 7.07
N GLY A 30 15.01 17.41 6.98
CA GLY A 30 14.12 17.38 8.14
C GLY A 30 13.95 18.72 8.88
N GLN A 31 14.43 19.84 8.33
CA GLN A 31 14.29 21.17 8.91
C GLN A 31 13.37 22.05 8.03
N ILE A 32 12.79 23.09 8.62
CA ILE A 32 11.85 23.97 7.93
C ILE A 32 12.60 25.16 7.36
N PHE A 33 12.44 25.37 6.06
CA PHE A 33 12.93 26.53 5.33
C PHE A 33 11.76 27.33 4.76
N THR A 34 11.99 28.62 4.54
CA THR A 34 11.03 29.51 3.88
C THR A 34 11.67 30.23 2.70
N MET A 35 10.88 30.52 1.67
CA MET A 35 11.27 31.33 0.51
C MET A 35 10.09 32.16 0.00
N SER A 36 10.35 33.13 -0.87
CA SER A 36 9.29 33.77 -1.65
C SER A 36 8.73 32.80 -2.71
N PRO A 37 7.50 33.00 -3.22
CA PRO A 37 6.96 32.19 -4.32
C PRO A 37 7.82 32.20 -5.59
N ALA A 38 8.63 33.26 -5.78
CA ALA A 38 9.56 33.37 -6.91
C ALA A 38 10.82 32.50 -6.74
N GLY A 39 11.01 31.86 -5.59
CA GLY A 39 12.19 31.05 -5.23
C GLY A 39 13.33 31.86 -4.61
N GLU A 40 13.07 33.08 -4.16
CA GLU A 40 14.09 33.97 -3.62
C GLU A 40 14.11 33.93 -2.08
N ASN A 41 15.14 34.50 -1.47
CA ASN A 41 15.24 34.66 -0.01
C ASN A 41 15.12 33.36 0.79
N VAL A 42 15.67 32.27 0.27
CA VAL A 42 15.70 30.96 0.95
C VAL A 42 16.41 31.08 2.30
N LYS A 43 15.70 30.77 3.39
CA LYS A 43 16.19 30.89 4.76
C LYS A 43 15.76 29.68 5.59
N ALA A 44 16.63 29.22 6.48
CA ALA A 44 16.23 28.29 7.52
C ALA A 44 15.31 29.03 8.52
N ALA A 45 14.08 28.54 8.68
CA ALA A 45 13.06 29.15 9.52
C ALA A 45 13.00 28.47 10.90
N VAL A 46 13.05 27.14 10.92
CA VAL A 46 13.11 26.33 12.15
C VAL A 46 14.20 25.27 12.01
N THR A 47 15.17 25.34 12.93
CA THR A 47 16.24 24.34 13.06
C THR A 47 16.18 23.73 14.46
N GLN A 48 16.07 22.40 14.53
CA GLN A 48 15.85 21.65 15.76
C GLN A 48 16.52 20.27 15.71
N LYS A 49 16.79 19.68 16.88
CA LYS A 49 17.23 18.28 17.00
C LYS A 49 16.03 17.32 16.88
N ALA A 50 15.27 17.48 15.82
CA ALA A 50 14.05 16.75 15.48
C ALA A 50 13.82 16.86 13.97
N THR A 51 12.93 16.02 13.43
CA THR A 51 12.51 16.10 12.02
C THR A 51 11.15 16.77 11.94
N ALA A 52 11.01 17.78 11.07
CA ALA A 52 9.74 18.40 10.76
C ALA A 52 8.99 17.63 9.66
N SER A 53 7.66 17.53 9.78
CA SER A 53 6.72 17.07 8.75
C SER A 53 5.40 17.85 8.84
N ASP A 54 4.46 17.60 7.93
CA ASP A 54 3.07 18.09 7.99
C ASP A 54 2.94 19.62 8.13
N LEU A 55 3.60 20.34 7.22
CA LEU A 55 3.63 21.80 7.20
C LEU A 55 2.26 22.37 6.81
N LEU A 56 1.58 23.05 7.73
CA LEU A 56 0.23 23.58 7.51
C LEU A 56 0.07 25.01 8.03
N TRP A 57 -0.11 25.95 7.10
CA TRP A 57 -0.37 27.35 7.44
C TRP A 57 -1.76 27.52 8.06
N SER A 58 -1.86 28.43 9.02
CA SER A 58 -3.15 28.93 9.52
C SER A 58 -3.95 29.54 8.37
N PRO A 59 -5.30 29.56 8.44
CA PRO A 59 -6.14 30.11 7.36
C PRO A 59 -5.80 31.57 6.99
N ASP A 60 -5.36 32.35 7.97
CA ASP A 60 -4.92 33.73 7.77
C ASP A 60 -3.47 33.86 7.28
N GLY A 61 -2.70 32.77 7.20
CA GLY A 61 -1.28 32.74 6.82
C GLY A 61 -0.33 33.39 7.81
N ALA A 62 -0.71 33.52 9.10
CA ALA A 62 0.14 34.11 10.13
C ALA A 62 1.05 33.11 10.85
N GLU A 63 0.60 31.87 11.05
CA GLU A 63 1.33 30.82 11.77
C GLU A 63 1.44 29.56 10.93
N LEU A 64 2.53 28.81 11.11
CA LEU A 64 2.78 27.52 10.48
C LEU A 64 2.75 26.43 11.56
N ALA A 65 1.76 25.54 11.47
CA ALA A 65 1.75 24.29 12.20
C ALA A 65 2.65 23.25 11.53
N PHE A 66 3.26 22.39 12.33
CA PHE A 66 4.07 21.27 11.85
C PHE A 66 4.22 20.19 12.91
N VAL A 67 4.52 18.96 12.50
CA VAL A 67 4.88 17.88 13.41
C VAL A 67 6.40 17.91 13.67
N SER A 68 6.82 17.91 14.93
CA SER A 68 8.22 17.83 15.37
C SER A 68 8.51 16.41 15.87
N GLY A 69 9.00 15.54 14.98
CA GLY A 69 9.31 14.13 15.25
C GLY A 69 10.64 13.92 15.97
N ARG A 70 10.60 13.21 17.10
CA ARG A 70 11.74 13.00 18.02
C ARG A 70 12.11 11.53 18.20
N LYS A 71 11.82 10.72 17.18
CA LYS A 71 11.98 9.26 17.10
C LYS A 71 10.93 8.47 17.86
N ASP A 72 10.84 8.62 19.17
CA ASP A 72 9.93 7.87 20.06
C ASP A 72 8.61 8.61 20.34
N HIS A 73 8.64 9.94 20.29
CA HIS A 73 7.48 10.83 20.46
C HIS A 73 7.48 11.96 19.40
N SER A 74 6.41 12.75 19.35
CA SER A 74 6.29 13.92 18.46
C SER A 74 5.38 14.99 19.05
N PHE A 75 5.59 16.25 18.65
CA PHE A 75 4.80 17.40 19.09
C PHE A 75 4.20 18.16 17.92
N ILE A 76 3.07 18.83 18.15
CA ILE A 76 2.60 19.89 17.24
C ILE A 76 3.33 21.20 17.57
N GLY A 77 4.19 21.64 16.66
CA GLY A 77 4.89 22.93 16.72
C GLY A 77 4.13 24.01 15.99
N LEU A 78 4.22 25.25 16.49
CA LEU A 78 3.66 26.45 15.88
C LEU A 78 4.75 27.50 15.72
N TYR A 79 5.06 27.83 14.47
CA TYR A 79 6.04 28.83 14.11
C TYR A 79 5.36 30.08 13.54
N LYS A 80 5.67 31.25 14.08
CA LYS A 80 5.19 32.54 13.57
C LYS A 80 6.34 33.29 12.90
N PRO A 81 6.40 33.35 11.56
CA PRO A 81 7.56 33.93 10.85
C PRO A 81 7.80 35.41 11.16
N ALA A 82 6.74 36.20 11.31
CA ALA A 82 6.83 37.64 11.54
C ALA A 82 7.59 37.97 12.85
N ASP A 83 7.29 37.22 13.90
CA ASP A 83 7.86 37.44 15.24
C ASP A 83 9.04 36.51 15.54
N LYS A 84 9.28 35.53 14.64
CA LYS A 84 10.24 34.41 14.81
C LYS A 84 10.04 33.65 16.11
N THR A 85 8.79 33.48 16.53
CA THR A 85 8.45 32.74 17.74
C THR A 85 8.08 31.29 17.39
N LEU A 86 8.47 30.38 18.29
CA LEU A 86 8.16 28.96 18.19
C LEU A 86 7.57 28.51 19.53
N ARG A 87 6.39 27.88 19.48
CA ARG A 87 5.75 27.23 20.64
C ARG A 87 5.30 25.83 20.27
N TYR A 88 5.06 24.99 21.27
CA TYR A 88 4.53 23.64 21.08
C TYR A 88 3.19 23.52 21.81
N LEU A 89 2.22 22.88 21.18
CA LEU A 89 0.90 22.65 21.76
C LEU A 89 0.91 21.38 22.59
N ASP A 90 0.44 21.48 23.84
CA ASP A 90 0.04 20.33 24.66
C ASP A 90 1.05 19.17 24.69
N ALA A 91 2.35 19.50 24.78
CA ALA A 91 3.42 18.51 24.67
C ALA A 91 3.29 17.39 25.73
N SER A 92 3.53 16.15 25.31
CA SER A 92 3.39 14.95 26.15
C SER A 92 4.52 13.95 25.89
N THR A 93 4.42 12.73 26.39
CA THR A 93 5.33 11.64 26.00
C THR A 93 4.88 10.89 24.76
N ASP A 94 3.72 11.25 24.20
CA ASP A 94 3.04 10.53 23.14
C ASP A 94 3.43 11.06 21.74
N ARG A 95 2.90 10.41 20.70
CA ARG A 95 3.08 10.84 19.32
C ARG A 95 1.89 11.67 18.88
N ASP A 96 2.12 12.96 18.66
CA ASP A 96 1.15 13.84 18.03
C ASP A 96 1.40 13.95 16.51
N SER A 97 0.36 13.82 15.69
CA SER A 97 0.40 13.88 14.21
C SER A 97 -0.83 14.56 13.62
N ASP A 98 -0.82 14.79 12.30
CA ASP A 98 -1.97 15.27 11.51
C ASP A 98 -2.65 16.53 12.06
N PRO A 99 -1.91 17.63 12.33
CA PRO A 99 -2.55 18.86 12.78
C PRO A 99 -3.45 19.43 11.69
N VAL A 100 -4.66 19.86 12.03
CA VAL A 100 -5.55 20.60 11.11
C VAL A 100 -6.15 21.81 11.80
N TRP A 101 -6.13 22.95 11.11
CA TRP A 101 -6.71 24.19 11.60
C TRP A 101 -8.23 24.18 11.47
N SER A 102 -8.92 24.79 12.44
CA SER A 102 -10.31 25.18 12.24
C SER A 102 -10.41 26.22 11.11
N PRO A 103 -11.53 26.29 10.37
CA PRO A 103 -11.68 27.23 9.25
C PRO A 103 -11.45 28.71 9.63
N ASP A 104 -11.73 29.07 10.89
CA ASP A 104 -11.52 30.41 11.43
C ASP A 104 -10.12 30.62 12.05
N GLY A 105 -9.29 29.58 12.09
CA GLY A 105 -7.94 29.60 12.67
C GLY A 105 -7.90 29.69 14.20
N SER A 106 -9.05 29.61 14.88
CA SER A 106 -9.12 29.74 16.34
C SER A 106 -8.71 28.47 17.10
N GLN A 107 -8.67 27.32 16.42
CA GLN A 107 -8.35 26.03 17.01
C GLN A 107 -7.48 25.15 16.08
N ILE A 108 -6.83 24.14 16.66
CA ILE A 108 -6.14 23.07 15.93
C ILE A 108 -6.57 21.71 16.49
N ALA A 109 -6.94 20.79 15.61
CA ALA A 109 -7.17 19.38 15.94
C ALA A 109 -5.96 18.54 15.53
N TYR A 110 -5.68 17.47 16.25
CA TYR A 110 -4.58 16.55 15.93
C TYR A 110 -4.82 15.16 16.52
N VAL A 111 -4.16 14.15 15.94
CA VAL A 111 -4.16 12.78 16.44
C VAL A 111 -3.10 12.67 17.54
N ARG A 112 -3.42 11.99 18.64
CA ARG A 112 -2.47 11.57 19.66
C ARG A 112 -2.48 10.06 19.82
N GLN A 113 -1.34 9.43 19.55
CA GLN A 113 -1.11 8.00 19.75
C GLN A 113 -0.19 7.78 20.96
N PRO A 114 -0.60 6.98 21.96
CA PRO A 114 0.26 6.62 23.08
C PRO A 114 1.63 6.13 22.61
N SER A 115 2.68 6.56 23.29
CA SER A 115 4.03 6.05 22.99
C SER A 115 4.09 4.54 23.21
N GLY A 116 4.55 3.82 22.19
CA GLY A 116 4.65 2.37 22.21
C GLY A 116 5.65 1.87 21.18
N ASN A 117 6.19 0.67 21.41
CA ASN A 117 7.00 0.00 20.41
C ASN A 117 6.06 -0.66 19.40
N PRO A 118 6.07 -0.27 18.10
CA PRO A 118 5.21 -0.86 17.09
C PRO A 118 5.49 -2.35 16.86
N GLY A 119 6.51 -2.94 17.50
CA GLY A 119 6.84 -4.35 17.37
C GLY A 119 7.63 -4.65 16.08
N PHE A 120 7.85 -5.92 15.79
CA PHE A 120 8.50 -6.33 14.55
C PHE A 120 7.53 -6.21 13.38
N ALA A 121 7.97 -5.64 12.25
CA ALA A 121 7.15 -5.62 11.03
C ALA A 121 6.78 -7.04 10.58
N PHE A 122 5.69 -7.18 9.83
CA PHE A 122 5.20 -8.47 9.32
C PHE A 122 4.76 -9.47 10.41
N VAL A 123 4.15 -8.96 11.48
CA VAL A 123 3.42 -9.75 12.48
C VAL A 123 2.05 -9.12 12.77
N PRO A 124 1.08 -9.87 13.34
CA PRO A 124 -0.26 -9.33 13.61
C PRO A 124 -0.27 -8.25 14.68
N HIS A 125 -0.89 -7.11 14.38
CA HIS A 125 -1.17 -5.99 15.28
C HIS A 125 -2.68 -5.72 15.32
N ARG A 126 -3.37 -6.44 16.21
CA ARG A 126 -4.85 -6.45 16.24
C ARG A 126 -5.46 -5.42 17.18
N GLU A 127 -4.71 -5.01 18.18
CA GLU A 127 -5.10 -4.04 19.20
C GLU A 127 -3.85 -3.45 19.87
N GLY A 128 -4.03 -2.36 20.60
CA GLY A 128 -3.00 -1.71 21.40
C GLY A 128 -3.59 -0.63 22.31
N GLU A 129 -2.74 0.30 22.75
CA GLU A 129 -3.19 1.41 23.58
C GLU A 129 -4.03 2.39 22.74
N PRO A 130 -5.26 2.73 23.18
CA PRO A 130 -6.16 3.54 22.36
C PRO A 130 -5.65 4.96 22.10
N TRP A 131 -5.62 5.33 20.82
CA TRP A 131 -5.36 6.69 20.35
C TRP A 131 -6.53 7.66 20.65
N SER A 132 -6.28 8.95 20.49
CA SER A 132 -7.26 10.01 20.77
C SER A 132 -7.18 11.16 19.77
N LEU A 133 -8.28 11.91 19.64
CA LEU A 133 -8.28 13.23 19.02
C LEU A 133 -8.22 14.30 20.08
N ARG A 134 -7.39 15.30 19.83
CA ARG A 134 -7.20 16.47 20.69
C ARG A 134 -7.59 17.73 19.92
N VAL A 135 -8.12 18.72 20.63
CA VAL A 135 -8.39 20.06 20.08
C VAL A 135 -7.76 21.10 21.00
N ALA A 136 -6.85 21.89 20.45
CA ALA A 136 -6.18 23.01 21.09
C ALA A 136 -6.88 24.34 20.74
N ASP A 137 -7.16 25.16 21.75
CA ASP A 137 -7.64 26.53 21.58
C ASP A 137 -6.45 27.50 21.46
N MET A 138 -6.41 28.28 20.39
CA MET A 138 -5.23 29.10 20.05
C MET A 138 -5.07 30.32 20.95
N LYS A 139 -6.14 30.76 21.62
CA LYS A 139 -6.12 31.93 22.51
C LYS A 139 -5.59 31.56 23.89
N SER A 140 -6.06 30.45 24.45
CA SER A 140 -5.71 29.98 25.77
C SER A 140 -4.49 29.08 25.79
N GLY A 141 -4.18 28.41 24.66
CA GLY A 141 -3.12 27.43 24.54
C GLY A 141 -3.44 26.07 25.16
N PHE A 142 -4.66 25.88 25.70
CA PHE A 142 -5.09 24.61 26.27
C PHE A 142 -5.64 23.67 25.19
N ALA A 143 -5.30 22.39 25.31
CA ALA A 143 -5.91 21.33 24.53
C ALA A 143 -6.73 20.39 25.39
N HIS A 144 -7.80 19.85 24.81
CA HIS A 144 -8.67 18.86 25.44
C HIS A 144 -8.92 17.69 24.50
N GLN A 145 -9.28 16.54 25.08
CA GLN A 145 -9.57 15.32 24.33
C GLN A 145 -11.03 15.37 23.91
N VAL A 146 -11.28 15.24 22.61
CA VAL A 146 -12.65 15.28 22.04
C VAL A 146 -13.15 13.88 21.64
N PHE A 147 -12.22 12.95 21.42
CA PHE A 147 -12.50 11.56 21.14
C PHE A 147 -11.36 10.67 21.65
N ARG A 148 -11.68 9.44 22.03
CA ARG A 148 -10.72 8.37 22.31
C ARG A 148 -11.26 7.07 21.75
N ALA A 149 -10.41 6.32 21.07
CA ALA A 149 -10.79 5.00 20.57
C ALA A 149 -11.11 4.04 21.73
N ASP A 150 -11.97 3.07 21.44
CA ASP A 150 -12.25 1.97 22.35
C ASP A 150 -11.04 1.02 22.43
N ARG A 151 -10.97 0.21 23.50
CA ARG A 151 -10.05 -0.94 23.53
C ARG A 151 -10.52 -2.03 22.56
N GLY A 152 -9.59 -2.81 22.02
CA GLY A 152 -9.89 -3.87 21.05
C GLY A 152 -9.64 -3.44 19.60
N PRO A 153 -10.35 -3.99 18.61
CA PRO A 153 -10.28 -3.56 17.21
C PRO A 153 -10.41 -2.04 17.07
N GLY A 154 -9.52 -1.42 16.28
CA GLY A 154 -9.48 0.03 16.08
C GLY A 154 -8.85 0.84 17.23
N SER A 155 -8.34 0.19 18.28
CA SER A 155 -7.53 0.86 19.32
C SER A 155 -6.17 1.34 18.80
N LEU A 156 -5.68 0.74 17.72
CA LEU A 156 -4.56 1.28 16.94
C LEU A 156 -5.09 2.21 15.86
N PHE A 157 -4.41 3.33 15.66
CA PHE A 157 -4.76 4.25 14.58
C PHE A 157 -4.36 3.63 13.23
N HIS A 158 -5.29 3.63 12.28
CA HIS A 158 -5.07 3.15 10.92
C HIS A 158 -5.42 4.26 9.95
N GLU A 159 -4.42 4.68 9.17
CA GLU A 159 -4.54 5.79 8.23
C GLU A 159 -5.26 5.38 6.95
N ILE A 160 -5.93 6.34 6.36
CA ILE A 160 -6.47 6.31 4.99
C ILE A 160 -5.49 7.00 4.03
N VAL A 161 -5.69 6.80 2.73
CA VAL A 161 -4.87 7.44 1.68
C VAL A 161 -5.45 8.82 1.36
N ALA A 162 -5.07 9.82 2.16
CA ALA A 162 -5.56 11.19 2.01
C ALA A 162 -4.46 12.21 2.34
N GLU A 163 -4.69 13.47 1.97
CA GLU A 163 -3.81 14.59 2.35
C GLU A 163 -3.73 14.77 3.87
N HIS A 164 -4.85 14.49 4.56
CA HIS A 164 -4.98 14.58 6.01
C HIS A 164 -5.78 13.40 6.56
N GLN A 165 -5.47 12.99 7.77
CA GLN A 165 -6.26 11.97 8.48
C GLN A 165 -7.41 12.56 9.29
N ILE A 166 -7.41 13.88 9.52
CA ILE A 166 -8.52 14.61 10.13
C ILE A 166 -9.02 15.65 9.12
N PHE A 167 -10.33 15.77 8.98
CA PHE A 167 -10.95 16.84 8.21
C PHE A 167 -11.81 17.71 9.12
N TRP A 168 -11.46 18.98 9.26
CA TRP A 168 -12.31 19.96 9.96
C TRP A 168 -13.42 20.43 9.02
N ALA A 169 -14.58 19.80 9.15
CA ALA A 169 -15.73 19.97 8.28
C ALA A 169 -16.71 21.06 8.77
N ALA A 170 -17.66 21.40 7.90
CA ALA A 170 -18.73 22.34 8.19
C ALA A 170 -19.55 21.89 9.42
N GLY A 171 -20.05 22.86 10.18
CA GLY A 171 -20.76 22.59 11.43
C GLY A 171 -19.86 22.23 12.61
N ASN A 172 -18.57 22.57 12.53
CA ASN A 172 -17.56 22.32 13.56
C ASN A 172 -17.39 20.83 13.88
N GLN A 173 -17.36 20.01 12.83
CA GLN A 173 -17.24 18.56 12.92
C GLN A 173 -15.83 18.14 12.53
N LEU A 174 -15.25 17.18 13.26
CA LEU A 174 -14.02 16.51 12.89
C LEU A 174 -14.39 15.16 12.26
N VAL A 175 -13.97 14.93 11.04
CA VAL A 175 -14.12 13.65 10.32
C VAL A 175 -12.78 12.93 10.29
N PHE A 176 -12.77 11.64 10.57
CA PHE A 176 -11.53 10.86 10.75
C PHE A 176 -11.76 9.36 10.47
N PRO A 177 -10.70 8.59 10.13
CA PRO A 177 -10.78 7.15 9.97
C PRO A 177 -10.76 6.43 11.32
N TRP A 178 -11.55 5.36 11.45
CA TRP A 178 -11.47 4.48 12.61
C TRP A 178 -11.92 3.05 12.27
N GLU A 179 -11.14 2.07 12.72
CA GLU A 179 -11.37 0.64 12.48
C GLU A 179 -12.12 -0.06 13.63
N LYS A 180 -13.11 0.62 14.23
CA LYS A 180 -13.83 0.12 15.43
C LYS A 180 -14.39 -1.30 15.27
N ASN A 181 -14.96 -1.57 14.10
CA ASN A 181 -15.70 -2.80 13.80
C ASN A 181 -14.87 -3.79 12.97
N GLY A 182 -13.55 -3.57 12.87
CA GLY A 182 -12.65 -4.36 12.02
C GLY A 182 -12.61 -3.91 10.57
N TRP A 183 -13.30 -2.84 10.20
CA TRP A 183 -13.27 -2.21 8.89
C TRP A 183 -12.92 -0.73 9.02
N CYS A 184 -12.02 -0.21 8.19
CA CYS A 184 -11.64 1.20 8.23
C CYS A 184 -12.75 2.05 7.64
N HIS A 185 -13.51 2.74 8.50
CA HIS A 185 -14.63 3.60 8.11
C HIS A 185 -14.39 5.05 8.52
N LEU A 186 -15.15 5.97 7.95
CA LEU A 186 -15.18 7.36 8.37
C LEU A 186 -16.14 7.56 9.54
N TYR A 187 -15.68 8.29 10.54
CA TYR A 187 -16.46 8.73 11.69
C TYR A 187 -16.44 10.25 11.78
N SER A 188 -17.42 10.80 12.49
CA SER A 188 -17.51 12.23 12.76
C SER A 188 -17.83 12.50 14.22
N VAL A 189 -17.16 13.49 14.80
CA VAL A 189 -17.39 13.98 16.17
C VAL A 189 -17.36 15.51 16.19
N PRO A 190 -18.22 16.19 16.99
CA PRO A 190 -18.09 17.63 17.19
C PRO A 190 -16.71 17.99 17.76
N ALA A 191 -16.14 19.12 17.35
CA ALA A 191 -14.86 19.59 17.88
C ALA A 191 -14.91 20.01 19.36
N THR A 192 -16.11 20.06 19.97
CA THR A 192 -16.30 20.19 21.42
C THR A 192 -16.22 18.86 22.16
N GLY A 193 -16.22 17.74 21.44
CA GLY A 193 -16.26 16.37 21.94
C GLY A 193 -17.69 15.89 22.25
N GLU A 194 -18.06 14.74 21.70
CA GLU A 194 -19.30 13.98 21.99
C GLU A 194 -19.10 12.51 21.55
N VAL A 195 -20.19 11.74 21.40
CA VAL A 195 -20.15 10.39 20.82
C VAL A 195 -19.87 10.47 19.32
N ALA A 196 -18.83 9.79 18.86
CA ALA A 196 -18.52 9.70 17.45
C ALA A 196 -19.60 8.91 16.69
N ARG A 197 -20.02 9.43 15.54
CA ARG A 197 -20.98 8.81 14.63
C ARG A 197 -20.28 8.21 13.42
N GLU A 198 -20.56 6.96 13.13
CA GLU A 198 -20.12 6.28 11.90
C GLU A 198 -20.84 6.86 10.67
N LEU A 199 -20.08 7.21 9.63
CA LEU A 199 -20.59 7.81 8.39
C LEU A 199 -20.68 6.79 7.25
N THR A 200 -19.81 5.78 7.23
CA THR A 200 -19.70 4.80 6.14
C THR A 200 -19.85 3.36 6.64
N PRO A 201 -21.00 2.96 7.21
CA PRO A 201 -21.19 1.60 7.69
C PRO A 201 -21.25 0.61 6.51
N GLY A 202 -20.81 -0.63 6.74
CA GLY A 202 -20.85 -1.71 5.76
C GLY A 202 -19.76 -2.77 5.96
N GLU A 203 -19.70 -3.72 5.05
CA GLU A 203 -18.57 -4.66 4.92
C GLU A 203 -17.67 -4.14 3.79
N GLY A 204 -16.52 -3.58 4.15
CA GLY A 204 -15.56 -2.96 3.24
C GLY A 204 -14.83 -1.80 3.91
N GLU A 205 -13.87 -1.20 3.23
CA GLU A 205 -13.00 -0.16 3.75
C GLU A 205 -13.19 1.13 2.94
N VAL A 206 -13.00 2.26 3.61
CA VAL A 206 -12.74 3.55 2.97
C VAL A 206 -11.23 3.68 2.77
N GLU A 207 -10.82 4.20 1.62
CA GLU A 207 -9.41 4.27 1.25
C GLU A 207 -8.96 5.68 0.92
N HIS A 208 -9.37 6.26 -0.21
CA HIS A 208 -9.00 7.62 -0.60
C HIS A 208 -10.09 8.60 -0.20
N VAL A 209 -9.74 9.76 0.37
CA VAL A 209 -10.73 10.72 0.89
C VAL A 209 -10.34 12.16 0.60
N ALA A 210 -11.33 12.97 0.23
CA ALA A 210 -11.23 14.42 0.10
C ALA A 210 -12.50 15.11 0.61
N LEU A 211 -12.34 16.35 1.06
CA LEU A 211 -13.44 17.20 1.52
C LEU A 211 -13.76 18.26 0.45
N SER A 212 -15.04 18.58 0.26
CA SER A 212 -15.44 19.73 -0.56
C SER A 212 -14.93 21.03 0.04
N HIS A 213 -14.70 22.04 -0.80
CA HIS A 213 -14.18 23.34 -0.34
C HIS A 213 -15.07 24.03 0.71
N ASP A 214 -16.40 23.84 0.63
CA ASP A 214 -17.35 24.36 1.62
C ASP A 214 -17.45 23.51 2.90
N GLY A 215 -16.70 22.41 2.98
CA GLY A 215 -16.63 21.50 4.10
C GLY A 215 -17.87 20.64 4.32
N LYS A 216 -18.83 20.61 3.39
CA LYS A 216 -20.13 19.93 3.60
C LYS A 216 -20.20 18.51 3.05
N THR A 217 -19.37 18.18 2.07
CA THR A 217 -19.42 16.90 1.36
C THR A 217 -18.07 16.21 1.45
N ILE A 218 -18.10 14.92 1.78
CA ILE A 218 -16.93 14.05 1.71
C ILE A 218 -17.02 13.27 0.41
N PHE A 219 -15.94 13.26 -0.36
CA PHE A 219 -15.73 12.38 -1.50
C PHE A 219 -14.73 11.31 -1.10
N TYR A 220 -15.04 10.05 -1.41
CA TYR A 220 -14.19 8.95 -0.98
C TYR A 220 -14.22 7.76 -1.92
N SER A 221 -13.14 7.00 -2.01
CA SER A 221 -13.14 5.68 -2.63
C SER A 221 -13.42 4.61 -1.57
N THR A 222 -14.17 3.58 -1.97
CA THR A 222 -14.48 2.45 -1.09
C THR A 222 -14.78 1.19 -1.90
N ASN A 223 -14.66 0.04 -1.24
CA ASN A 223 -15.13 -1.26 -1.70
C ASN A 223 -16.36 -1.76 -0.92
N ILE A 224 -16.99 -0.92 -0.09
CA ILE A 224 -18.24 -1.26 0.58
C ILE A 224 -19.32 -1.57 -0.48
N GLY A 225 -19.89 -2.77 -0.38
CA GLY A 225 -20.90 -3.29 -1.33
C GLY A 225 -20.32 -3.91 -2.61
N ASP A 226 -19.01 -3.82 -2.83
CA ASP A 226 -18.27 -4.47 -3.92
C ASP A 226 -16.81 -4.67 -3.48
N ILE A 227 -16.55 -5.71 -2.68
CA ILE A 227 -15.29 -5.90 -1.93
C ILE A 227 -14.05 -5.98 -2.83
N ASP A 228 -14.22 -6.43 -4.07
CA ASP A 228 -13.16 -6.53 -5.10
C ASP A 228 -13.08 -5.28 -6.01
N GLY A 229 -14.03 -4.35 -5.86
CA GLY A 229 -14.11 -3.09 -6.60
C GLY A 229 -13.49 -1.90 -5.87
N ARG A 230 -13.42 -0.76 -6.57
CA ARG A 230 -12.99 0.54 -6.04
C ARG A 230 -13.76 1.65 -6.71
N HIS A 231 -14.75 2.18 -6.02
CA HIS A 231 -15.68 3.16 -6.56
C HIS A 231 -15.61 4.45 -5.75
N LEU A 232 -15.76 5.59 -6.42
CA LEU A 232 -15.95 6.86 -5.74
C LEU A 232 -17.40 7.01 -5.30
N TRP A 233 -17.55 7.54 -4.09
CA TRP A 233 -18.80 7.86 -3.43
C TRP A 233 -18.74 9.27 -2.86
N SER A 234 -19.90 9.81 -2.55
CA SER A 234 -20.04 11.04 -1.76
C SER A 234 -21.06 10.88 -0.66
N LEU A 235 -20.85 11.54 0.47
CA LEU A 235 -21.84 11.71 1.53
C LEU A 235 -21.72 13.09 2.19
N GLY A 236 -22.79 13.54 2.84
CA GLY A 236 -22.73 14.78 3.63
C GLY A 236 -22.10 14.56 5.00
N VAL A 237 -21.28 15.51 5.48
CA VAL A 237 -20.54 15.42 6.76
C VAL A 237 -21.46 15.24 7.98
N SER A 238 -22.70 15.71 7.87
CA SER A 238 -23.75 15.53 8.87
C SER A 238 -24.49 14.18 8.75
N GLY A 239 -24.02 13.26 7.91
CA GLY A 239 -24.73 12.03 7.52
C GLY A 239 -25.87 12.29 6.53
N SER A 240 -26.01 13.52 6.01
CA SER A 240 -27.02 13.90 5.04
C SER A 240 -26.44 14.91 4.03
N PRO A 241 -26.60 14.69 2.70
CA PRO A 241 -27.31 13.57 2.08
C PRO A 241 -26.62 12.22 2.33
N ALA A 242 -27.40 11.14 2.21
CA ALA A 242 -26.91 9.78 2.35
C ALA A 242 -25.85 9.43 1.29
N PRO A 243 -25.02 8.39 1.52
CA PRO A 243 -24.03 7.92 0.57
C PRO A 243 -24.59 7.72 -0.85
N LYS A 244 -23.85 8.21 -1.85
CA LYS A 244 -24.18 8.07 -3.27
C LYS A 244 -22.94 7.69 -4.07
N GLN A 245 -23.02 6.60 -4.84
CA GLN A 245 -21.98 6.21 -5.79
C GLN A 245 -21.86 7.23 -6.93
N LEU A 246 -20.64 7.62 -7.27
CA LEU A 246 -20.30 8.61 -8.28
C LEU A 246 -19.73 7.98 -9.55
N THR A 247 -19.08 6.83 -9.43
CA THR A 247 -18.48 6.07 -10.54
C THR A 247 -19.09 4.67 -10.61
N PRO A 248 -20.15 4.46 -11.40
CA PRO A 248 -20.69 3.13 -11.63
C PRO A 248 -19.88 2.37 -12.70
N GLY A 249 -20.09 1.05 -12.78
CA GLY A 249 -19.51 0.18 -13.80
C GLY A 249 -18.19 -0.47 -13.39
N ASP A 250 -17.43 -0.95 -14.39
CA ASP A 250 -16.19 -1.72 -14.18
C ASP A 250 -14.93 -0.84 -13.98
N HIS A 251 -15.13 0.41 -13.56
CA HIS A 251 -14.03 1.33 -13.32
C HIS A 251 -13.44 1.14 -11.93
N ILE A 252 -12.13 1.26 -11.83
CA ILE A 252 -11.42 1.48 -10.57
C ILE A 252 -11.21 3.00 -10.49
N ALA A 253 -11.66 3.63 -9.42
CA ALA A 253 -11.57 5.08 -9.26
C ALA A 253 -11.07 5.46 -7.85
N TRP A 254 -10.07 6.34 -7.79
CA TRP A 254 -9.39 6.73 -6.56
C TRP A 254 -8.91 8.19 -6.62
N GLU A 255 -8.36 8.70 -5.51
CA GLU A 255 -7.87 10.09 -5.37
C GLU A 255 -8.88 11.15 -5.85
N PRO A 256 -10.06 11.24 -5.22
CA PRO A 256 -11.00 12.30 -5.53
C PRO A 256 -10.40 13.68 -5.20
N ALA A 257 -10.53 14.63 -6.12
CA ALA A 257 -10.06 16.00 -5.98
C ALA A 257 -11.14 16.98 -6.48
N PRO A 258 -11.96 17.57 -5.57
CA PRO A 258 -12.97 18.54 -5.96
C PRO A 258 -12.31 19.80 -6.55
N THR A 259 -12.88 20.35 -7.62
CA THR A 259 -12.37 21.61 -8.18
C THR A 259 -12.65 22.77 -7.22
N ALA A 260 -11.80 23.80 -7.27
CA ALA A 260 -11.90 24.95 -6.35
C ALA A 260 -13.24 25.70 -6.47
N ASP A 261 -13.85 25.71 -7.65
CA ASP A 261 -15.17 26.30 -7.91
C ASP A 261 -16.34 25.35 -7.60
N GLY A 262 -16.06 24.11 -7.19
CA GLY A 262 -17.05 23.06 -6.91
C GLY A 262 -17.83 22.57 -8.13
N SER A 263 -17.45 22.95 -9.36
CA SER A 263 -18.20 22.62 -10.57
C SER A 263 -17.96 21.18 -11.05
N ALA A 264 -16.87 20.55 -10.60
CA ALA A 264 -16.48 19.22 -11.00
C ALA A 264 -15.69 18.48 -9.91
N LEU A 265 -15.57 17.16 -10.10
CA LEU A 265 -14.69 16.29 -9.31
C LEU A 265 -13.67 15.65 -10.26
N ALA A 266 -12.39 15.97 -10.10
CA ALA A 266 -11.31 15.25 -10.76
C ALA A 266 -10.95 14.00 -9.95
N PHE A 267 -10.46 12.96 -10.61
CA PHE A 267 -9.98 11.74 -9.97
C PHE A 267 -9.11 10.92 -10.93
N LEU A 268 -8.45 9.89 -10.42
CA LEU A 268 -7.75 8.92 -11.24
C LEU A 268 -8.65 7.69 -11.48
N GLY A 269 -8.65 7.20 -12.72
CA GLY A 269 -9.44 6.05 -13.12
C GLY A 269 -8.64 5.03 -13.91
N SER A 270 -8.99 3.76 -13.76
CA SER A 270 -8.51 2.66 -14.60
C SER A 270 -9.62 1.64 -14.83
N SER A 271 -9.35 0.60 -15.62
CA SER A 271 -10.23 -0.56 -15.81
C SER A 271 -9.39 -1.77 -16.20
N TYR A 272 -10.04 -2.89 -16.52
CA TYR A 272 -9.31 -4.09 -16.91
C TYR A 272 -8.44 -3.93 -18.17
N ASN A 273 -8.84 -3.04 -19.09
CA ASN A 273 -8.16 -2.82 -20.37
C ASN A 273 -7.70 -1.37 -20.60
N ARG A 274 -7.71 -0.53 -19.54
CA ARG A 274 -7.22 0.84 -19.61
C ARG A 274 -6.38 1.17 -18.40
N LYS A 275 -5.14 1.61 -18.63
CA LYS A 275 -4.22 2.06 -17.59
C LYS A 275 -4.78 3.27 -16.84
N ALA A 276 -4.19 3.55 -15.67
CA ALA A 276 -4.50 4.74 -14.88
C ALA A 276 -4.42 6.01 -15.74
N HIS A 277 -5.46 6.83 -15.67
CA HIS A 277 -5.55 8.13 -16.35
C HIS A 277 -6.44 9.07 -15.56
N ALA A 278 -6.28 10.37 -15.78
CA ALA A 278 -7.12 11.38 -15.16
C ALA A 278 -8.55 11.34 -15.73
N MET A 279 -9.52 11.51 -14.87
CA MET A 279 -10.95 11.54 -15.16
C MET A 279 -11.57 12.77 -14.49
N VAL A 280 -12.65 13.28 -15.06
CA VAL A 280 -13.48 14.32 -14.45
C VAL A 280 -14.94 13.88 -14.46
N ARG A 281 -15.61 14.06 -13.32
CA ARG A 281 -17.06 14.02 -13.21
C ARG A 281 -17.59 15.45 -13.17
N THR A 282 -18.34 15.86 -14.19
CA THR A 282 -18.97 17.18 -14.25
C THR A 282 -20.24 17.25 -13.39
N SER A 283 -20.73 18.46 -13.11
CA SER A 283 -21.92 18.70 -12.27
C SER A 283 -23.20 18.01 -12.75
N ASP A 284 -23.35 17.82 -14.07
CA ASP A 284 -24.42 17.02 -14.70
C ASP A 284 -24.28 15.50 -14.45
N GLY A 285 -23.16 15.06 -13.87
CA GLY A 285 -22.84 13.69 -13.54
C GLY A 285 -22.11 12.90 -14.61
N ASN A 286 -21.77 13.52 -15.74
CA ASN A 286 -21.04 12.85 -16.82
C ASN A 286 -19.59 12.60 -16.44
N LEU A 287 -19.10 11.40 -16.75
CA LEU A 287 -17.69 11.02 -16.61
C LEU A 287 -16.95 11.28 -17.92
N LYS A 288 -15.83 12.00 -17.86
CA LYS A 288 -15.01 12.34 -19.02
C LYS A 288 -13.55 11.97 -18.74
N PRO A 289 -12.93 11.11 -19.56
CA PRO A 289 -11.50 10.88 -19.49
C PRO A 289 -10.74 12.12 -19.97
N LEU A 290 -9.59 12.37 -19.36
CA LEU A 290 -8.66 13.42 -19.73
C LEU A 290 -7.37 12.82 -20.28
N ALA A 291 -6.71 13.58 -21.16
CA ALA A 291 -5.38 13.27 -21.69
C ALA A 291 -5.24 11.87 -22.33
N LEU A 292 -6.30 11.35 -22.98
CA LEU A 292 -6.26 10.03 -23.62
C LEU A 292 -5.20 9.91 -24.71
N GLU A 293 -4.84 11.03 -25.34
CA GLU A 293 -3.77 11.13 -26.32
C GLU A 293 -2.38 10.76 -25.76
N THR A 294 -2.23 10.65 -24.44
CA THR A 294 -0.97 10.21 -23.80
C THR A 294 -0.79 8.70 -23.80
N VAL A 295 -1.84 7.92 -24.08
CA VAL A 295 -1.74 6.47 -24.24
C VAL A 295 -1.23 6.18 -25.66
N PRO A 296 -0.13 5.42 -25.81
CA PRO A 296 0.38 5.06 -27.14
C PRO A 296 -0.68 4.37 -28.00
N ALA A 297 -0.77 4.72 -29.28
CA ALA A 297 -1.78 4.18 -30.20
C ALA A 297 -1.64 2.66 -30.40
N GLU A 298 -0.44 2.12 -30.20
CA GLU A 298 -0.12 0.70 -30.23
C GLU A 298 -0.51 -0.08 -28.96
N PHE A 299 -1.04 0.60 -27.93
CA PHE A 299 -1.48 -0.09 -26.71
C PHE A 299 -2.65 -1.04 -27.02
N PRO A 300 -2.51 -2.37 -26.78
CA PRO A 300 -3.44 -3.36 -27.29
C PRO A 300 -4.63 -3.58 -26.37
N ALA A 301 -5.40 -2.52 -26.08
CA ALA A 301 -6.54 -2.57 -25.15
C ALA A 301 -7.55 -3.67 -25.50
N ASP A 302 -7.86 -3.84 -26.78
CA ASP A 302 -8.82 -4.84 -27.28
C ASP A 302 -8.28 -6.27 -27.23
N ALA A 303 -6.99 -6.48 -26.95
CA ALA A 303 -6.40 -7.80 -26.75
C ALA A 303 -6.40 -8.22 -25.27
N LEU A 304 -6.64 -7.31 -24.33
CA LEU A 304 -6.66 -7.62 -22.90
C LEU A 304 -7.93 -8.39 -22.52
N VAL A 305 -7.83 -9.26 -21.51
CA VAL A 305 -8.98 -10.04 -21.00
C VAL A 305 -9.53 -9.40 -19.73
N LYS A 306 -10.85 -9.42 -19.56
CA LYS A 306 -11.48 -8.98 -18.31
C LYS A 306 -11.28 -10.08 -17.26
N PRO A 307 -10.57 -9.82 -16.14
CA PRO A 307 -10.42 -10.81 -15.09
C PRO A 307 -11.76 -11.09 -14.40
N GLN A 308 -11.91 -12.31 -13.90
CA GLN A 308 -13.05 -12.73 -13.09
C GLN A 308 -12.68 -12.68 -11.61
N ALA A 309 -13.52 -12.06 -10.78
CA ALA A 309 -13.43 -12.22 -9.34
C ALA A 309 -13.79 -13.65 -8.96
N VAL A 310 -12.91 -14.33 -8.25
CA VAL A 310 -13.15 -15.67 -7.72
C VAL A 310 -12.76 -15.72 -6.25
N ILE A 311 -13.51 -16.51 -5.48
CA ILE A 311 -13.17 -16.84 -4.10
C ILE A 311 -12.65 -18.27 -4.10
N ILE A 312 -11.47 -18.48 -3.52
CA ILE A 312 -10.86 -19.79 -3.38
C ILE A 312 -10.74 -20.14 -1.89
N THR A 313 -10.70 -21.43 -1.59
CA THR A 313 -10.55 -21.92 -0.23
C THR A 313 -9.08 -22.23 0.04
N ALA A 314 -8.49 -21.57 1.04
CA ALA A 314 -7.18 -21.91 1.59
C ALA A 314 -7.19 -23.31 2.21
N ALA A 315 -6.01 -23.89 2.41
CA ALA A 315 -5.87 -25.25 2.94
C ALA A 315 -6.45 -25.45 4.35
N ASP A 316 -6.58 -24.37 5.12
CA ASP A 316 -7.19 -24.36 6.45
C ASP A 316 -8.65 -23.90 6.46
N GLY A 317 -9.27 -23.75 5.28
CA GLY A 317 -10.68 -23.40 5.12
C GLY A 317 -10.97 -21.90 5.00
N MET A 318 -9.97 -21.03 5.14
CA MET A 318 -10.17 -19.59 4.97
C MET A 318 -10.55 -19.24 3.52
N ALA A 319 -11.56 -18.40 3.34
CA ALA A 319 -11.90 -17.85 2.03
C ALA A 319 -10.91 -16.73 1.67
N ILE A 320 -10.34 -16.79 0.48
CA ILE A 320 -9.43 -15.77 -0.05
C ILE A 320 -9.85 -15.35 -1.45
N HIS A 321 -9.67 -14.07 -1.76
CA HIS A 321 -10.10 -13.47 -3.02
C HIS A 321 -8.99 -13.55 -4.07
N ALA A 322 -9.37 -13.69 -5.34
CA ALA A 322 -8.42 -13.72 -6.43
C ALA A 322 -9.01 -13.19 -7.74
N GLN A 323 -8.14 -12.78 -8.65
CA GLN A 323 -8.49 -12.42 -10.02
C GLN A 323 -8.04 -13.55 -10.95
N LEU A 324 -9.00 -14.13 -11.67
CA LEU A 324 -8.78 -15.19 -12.63
C LEU A 324 -8.78 -14.62 -14.05
N PHE A 325 -7.65 -14.76 -14.74
CA PHE A 325 -7.49 -14.40 -16.15
C PHE A 325 -7.57 -15.69 -16.97
N LEU A 326 -8.50 -15.72 -17.92
CA LEU A 326 -8.67 -16.84 -18.83
C LEU A 326 -8.14 -16.46 -20.21
N PRO A 327 -7.42 -17.37 -20.90
CA PRO A 327 -7.10 -17.20 -22.31
C PRO A 327 -8.34 -16.92 -23.14
N ARG A 328 -8.21 -16.07 -24.16
CA ARG A 328 -9.32 -15.76 -25.08
C ARG A 328 -9.77 -16.97 -25.90
N GLU A 329 -8.80 -17.78 -26.32
CA GLU A 329 -9.05 -18.97 -27.10
C GLU A 329 -9.04 -20.18 -26.18
N ASN A 330 -10.17 -20.89 -26.14
CA ASN A 330 -10.28 -22.20 -25.52
C ASN A 330 -10.47 -23.22 -26.65
N ASN A 331 -9.37 -23.83 -27.07
CA ASN A 331 -9.35 -24.86 -28.12
C ASN A 331 -9.75 -26.25 -27.59
N GLY A 332 -10.23 -26.35 -26.34
CA GLY A 332 -10.54 -27.61 -25.67
C GLY A 332 -9.33 -28.32 -25.07
N GLU A 333 -8.12 -27.76 -25.20
CA GLU A 333 -6.92 -28.28 -24.54
C GLU A 333 -6.78 -27.75 -23.12
N ARG A 334 -6.03 -28.48 -22.30
CA ARG A 334 -5.66 -28.03 -20.96
C ARG A 334 -4.50 -27.03 -21.05
N HIS A 335 -4.64 -25.91 -20.36
CA HIS A 335 -3.68 -24.83 -20.34
C HIS A 335 -2.63 -25.02 -19.24
N PRO A 336 -1.37 -24.58 -19.44
CA PRO A 336 -0.50 -24.29 -18.30
C PRO A 336 -1.13 -23.17 -17.47
N ALA A 337 -0.81 -23.13 -16.17
CA ALA A 337 -1.36 -22.14 -15.27
C ALA A 337 -0.27 -21.47 -14.42
N LEU A 338 -0.55 -20.25 -13.98
CA LEU A 338 0.34 -19.47 -13.13
C LEU A 338 -0.44 -18.91 -11.93
N VAL A 339 0.18 -18.95 -10.76
CA VAL A 339 -0.25 -18.15 -9.61
C VAL A 339 0.67 -16.93 -9.49
N PHE A 340 0.08 -15.75 -9.39
CA PHE A 340 0.79 -14.53 -9.03
C PHE A 340 0.52 -14.18 -7.57
N PHE A 341 1.59 -13.93 -6.82
CA PHE A 341 1.53 -13.37 -5.47
C PHE A 341 2.09 -11.95 -5.47
N HIS A 342 1.32 -10.99 -5.00
CA HIS A 342 1.79 -9.60 -4.88
C HIS A 342 2.85 -9.46 -3.78
N GLY A 343 3.79 -8.53 -3.97
CA GLY A 343 4.73 -8.12 -2.93
C GLY A 343 4.09 -7.32 -1.81
N GLY A 344 4.79 -7.18 -0.68
CA GLY A 344 4.29 -6.56 0.55
C GLY A 344 3.04 -7.25 1.11
N SER A 345 3.04 -7.63 2.39
CA SER A 345 1.81 -8.18 2.99
C SER A 345 0.61 -7.24 2.83
N ARG A 346 0.81 -5.93 3.03
CA ARG A 346 -0.26 -4.92 3.02
C ARG A 346 -0.60 -4.37 1.64
N ARG A 347 -1.05 -5.25 0.74
CA ARG A 347 -1.48 -4.92 -0.63
C ARG A 347 -2.72 -5.72 -1.02
N GLN A 348 -3.35 -5.30 -2.11
CA GLN A 348 -4.47 -5.97 -2.75
C GLN A 348 -4.36 -5.79 -4.26
N MET A 349 -4.67 -6.83 -5.02
CA MET A 349 -4.85 -6.78 -6.45
C MET A 349 -6.32 -6.56 -6.78
N LEU A 350 -6.56 -5.77 -7.83
CA LEU A 350 -7.88 -5.32 -8.26
C LEU A 350 -8.25 -5.97 -9.60
N LEU A 351 -9.53 -5.87 -9.99
CA LEU A 351 -10.04 -6.37 -11.28
C LEU A 351 -9.63 -5.49 -12.49
N GLY A 352 -8.44 -4.88 -12.42
CA GLY A 352 -7.90 -4.00 -13.45
C GLY A 352 -6.53 -3.44 -13.09
N PHE A 353 -6.05 -2.49 -13.90
CA PHE A 353 -4.77 -1.85 -13.65
C PHE A 353 -4.75 -1.16 -12.29
N HIS A 354 -3.82 -1.58 -11.44
CA HIS A 354 -3.66 -1.08 -10.07
C HIS A 354 -3.13 0.36 -10.05
N TYR A 355 -3.46 1.14 -9.03
CA TYR A 355 -3.03 2.53 -8.89
C TYR A 355 -1.54 2.69 -8.51
N MET A 356 -0.93 1.65 -7.93
CA MET A 356 0.53 1.58 -7.72
C MET A 356 1.24 1.01 -8.96
N ASP A 357 2.30 1.70 -9.38
CA ASP A 357 3.09 1.41 -10.60
C ASP A 357 3.60 -0.04 -10.68
N TYR A 358 4.20 -0.57 -9.61
CA TYR A 358 4.70 -1.96 -9.58
C TYR A 358 3.60 -2.97 -9.97
N TYR A 359 2.40 -2.82 -9.41
CA TYR A 359 1.30 -3.75 -9.65
C TYR A 359 0.55 -3.45 -10.96
N SER A 360 0.63 -2.23 -11.48
CA SER A 360 0.24 -1.91 -12.85
C SER A 360 1.13 -2.66 -13.87
N ASN A 361 2.43 -2.74 -13.60
CA ASN A 361 3.37 -3.55 -14.39
C ASN A 361 3.09 -5.05 -14.23
N ALA A 362 2.90 -5.53 -13.00
CA ALA A 362 2.61 -6.95 -12.75
C ALA A 362 1.27 -7.40 -13.39
N TYR A 363 0.25 -6.55 -13.35
CA TYR A 363 -1.01 -6.77 -14.05
C TYR A 363 -0.80 -6.87 -15.58
N SER A 364 0.08 -6.04 -16.14
CA SER A 364 0.46 -6.14 -17.57
C SER A 364 1.09 -7.49 -17.89
N LEU A 365 1.93 -8.04 -17.01
CA LEU A 365 2.54 -9.35 -17.20
C LEU A 365 1.51 -10.49 -17.06
N ASN A 366 0.58 -10.40 -16.12
CA ASN A 366 -0.53 -11.37 -16.00
C ASN A 366 -1.41 -11.38 -17.25
N GLN A 367 -1.75 -10.21 -17.79
CA GLN A 367 -2.46 -10.08 -19.07
C GLN A 367 -1.66 -10.68 -20.23
N TYR A 368 -0.34 -10.45 -20.27
CA TYR A 368 0.53 -11.03 -21.28
C TYR A 368 0.49 -12.56 -21.22
N PHE A 369 0.60 -13.16 -20.02
CA PHE A 369 0.48 -14.61 -19.85
C PHE A 369 -0.88 -15.16 -20.28
N ALA A 370 -1.98 -14.48 -19.95
CA ALA A 370 -3.31 -14.87 -20.43
C ALA A 370 -3.38 -14.90 -21.96
N ASN A 371 -2.81 -13.88 -22.61
CA ASN A 371 -2.70 -13.81 -24.07
C ASN A 371 -1.73 -14.84 -24.67
N GLN A 372 -0.80 -15.38 -23.87
CA GLN A 372 0.06 -16.50 -24.22
C GLN A 372 -0.57 -17.87 -23.92
N GLY A 373 -1.85 -17.93 -23.59
CA GLY A 373 -2.58 -19.18 -23.38
C GLY A 373 -2.44 -19.77 -21.98
N TYR A 374 -2.02 -19.01 -20.98
CA TYR A 374 -1.99 -19.44 -19.59
C TYR A 374 -3.29 -19.08 -18.86
N VAL A 375 -3.75 -19.97 -17.99
CA VAL A 375 -4.71 -19.59 -16.94
C VAL A 375 -3.93 -18.91 -15.81
N VAL A 376 -4.24 -17.66 -15.49
CA VAL A 376 -3.51 -16.90 -14.45
C VAL A 376 -4.42 -16.61 -13.27
N LEU A 377 -3.95 -16.90 -12.06
CA LEU A 377 -4.63 -16.61 -10.81
C LEU A 377 -3.79 -15.61 -10.00
N SER A 378 -4.26 -14.37 -9.90
CA SER A 378 -3.67 -13.34 -9.05
C SER A 378 -4.35 -13.38 -7.68
N VAL A 379 -3.60 -13.73 -6.64
CA VAL A 379 -4.16 -14.06 -5.32
C VAL A 379 -4.00 -12.88 -4.35
N ASN A 380 -5.12 -12.48 -3.75
CA ASN A 380 -5.13 -11.69 -2.53
C ASN A 380 -5.07 -12.67 -1.36
N TYR A 381 -3.87 -12.90 -0.82
CA TYR A 381 -3.63 -13.82 0.29
C TYR A 381 -3.84 -13.10 1.63
N ARG A 382 -4.08 -13.86 2.70
CA ARG A 382 -4.25 -13.31 4.05
C ARG A 382 -3.03 -12.46 4.42
N SER A 383 -3.23 -11.47 5.27
CA SER A 383 -2.32 -10.34 5.49
C SER A 383 -2.45 -9.19 4.48
N GLY A 384 -3.12 -9.41 3.34
CA GLY A 384 -3.56 -8.37 2.40
C GLY A 384 -4.48 -7.29 3.02
N ILE A 385 -4.76 -6.23 2.26
CA ILE A 385 -5.67 -5.13 2.65
C ILE A 385 -6.98 -5.17 1.86
N GLY A 386 -7.98 -4.37 2.26
CA GLY A 386 -9.30 -4.31 1.60
C GLY A 386 -10.29 -5.40 2.01
N PHE A 387 -9.90 -6.29 2.92
CA PHE A 387 -10.73 -7.39 3.43
C PHE A 387 -10.86 -7.38 4.96
N GLY A 388 -10.56 -6.24 5.59
CA GLY A 388 -10.76 -6.01 7.01
C GLY A 388 -9.60 -6.47 7.87
N LEU A 389 -9.62 -6.02 9.13
CA LEU A 389 -8.64 -6.31 10.17
C LEU A 389 -8.34 -7.81 10.30
N ASN A 390 -9.36 -8.66 10.23
CA ASN A 390 -9.19 -10.10 10.43
C ASN A 390 -8.35 -10.75 9.33
N PHE A 391 -8.53 -10.27 8.10
CA PHE A 391 -7.76 -10.72 6.95
C PHE A 391 -6.35 -10.13 6.98
N ARG A 392 -6.25 -8.80 7.21
CA ARG A 392 -4.99 -8.04 7.24
C ARG A 392 -4.05 -8.42 8.38
N GLU A 393 -4.60 -8.71 9.55
CA GLU A 393 -3.89 -9.11 10.76
C GLU A 393 -4.15 -10.59 11.08
N ALA A 394 -4.10 -11.43 10.04
CA ALA A 394 -4.31 -12.87 10.16
C ALA A 394 -3.36 -13.49 11.19
N VAL A 395 -3.88 -14.34 12.08
CA VAL A 395 -3.07 -14.93 13.14
C VAL A 395 -1.94 -15.77 12.52
N ASN A 396 -0.72 -15.62 13.05
CA ASN A 396 0.49 -16.35 12.63
C ASN A 396 1.00 -16.04 11.21
N TYR A 397 0.63 -14.91 10.61
CA TYR A 397 1.20 -14.52 9.32
C TYR A 397 2.69 -14.15 9.42
N GLY A 398 3.41 -14.24 8.29
CA GLY A 398 4.80 -13.81 8.17
C GLY A 398 5.72 -14.55 9.13
N ALA A 399 6.54 -13.81 9.87
CA ALA A 399 7.57 -14.38 10.76
C ALA A 399 7.03 -15.08 12.02
N ARG A 400 5.71 -15.29 12.13
CA ARG A 400 5.02 -15.92 13.27
C ARG A 400 4.31 -17.24 12.94
N GLY A 401 4.67 -17.88 11.82
CA GLY A 401 4.14 -19.18 11.44
C GLY A 401 3.77 -19.32 9.98
N ALA A 402 3.95 -18.26 9.17
CA ALA A 402 3.68 -18.27 7.73
C ALA A 402 2.27 -18.77 7.36
N SER A 403 1.24 -18.35 8.09
CA SER A 403 -0.15 -18.83 7.88
C SER A 403 -0.64 -18.67 6.42
N GLU A 404 -0.13 -17.68 5.70
CA GLU A 404 -0.38 -17.42 4.28
C GLU A 404 0.09 -18.56 3.36
N PHE A 405 0.93 -19.49 3.84
CA PHE A 405 1.24 -20.71 3.09
C PHE A 405 -0.01 -21.58 2.87
N ASN A 406 -1.02 -21.50 3.74
CA ASN A 406 -2.30 -22.17 3.50
C ASN A 406 -3.01 -21.61 2.26
N ASP A 407 -2.83 -20.32 1.99
CA ASP A 407 -3.39 -19.65 0.80
C ASP A 407 -2.65 -20.07 -0.46
N VAL A 408 -1.33 -20.19 -0.37
CA VAL A 408 -0.48 -20.73 -1.45
C VAL A 408 -0.95 -22.13 -1.86
N ILE A 409 -1.16 -23.03 -0.89
CA ILE A 409 -1.68 -24.38 -1.17
C ILE A 409 -3.08 -24.31 -1.76
N GLY A 410 -3.98 -23.49 -1.19
CA GLY A 410 -5.34 -23.31 -1.70
C GLY A 410 -5.37 -22.86 -3.16
N ALA A 411 -4.53 -21.91 -3.54
CA ALA A 411 -4.40 -21.41 -4.91
C ALA A 411 -3.93 -22.49 -5.89
N GLY A 412 -2.90 -23.25 -5.52
CA GLY A 412 -2.42 -24.37 -6.34
C GLY A 412 -3.47 -25.48 -6.49
N LEU A 413 -4.17 -25.84 -5.41
CA LEU A 413 -5.24 -26.85 -5.44
C LEU A 413 -6.45 -26.38 -6.25
N TYR A 414 -6.83 -25.10 -6.16
CA TYR A 414 -7.87 -24.51 -6.98
C TYR A 414 -7.54 -24.69 -8.46
N LEU A 415 -6.36 -24.25 -8.90
CA LEU A 415 -5.93 -24.41 -10.29
C LEU A 415 -5.87 -25.89 -10.71
N LYS A 416 -5.30 -26.76 -9.87
CA LYS A 416 -5.20 -28.20 -10.13
C LYS A 416 -6.57 -28.86 -10.33
N SER A 417 -7.61 -28.36 -9.67
CA SER A 417 -8.97 -28.90 -9.74
C SER A 417 -9.74 -28.49 -10.99
N ARG A 418 -9.27 -27.45 -11.71
CA ARG A 418 -9.98 -26.95 -12.89
C ARG A 418 -9.82 -27.88 -14.08
N ALA A 419 -10.90 -28.05 -14.84
CA ALA A 419 -10.92 -28.92 -16.02
C ALA A 419 -10.05 -28.40 -17.19
N ASP A 420 -9.88 -27.08 -17.27
CA ASP A 420 -9.12 -26.35 -18.30
C ASP A 420 -7.64 -26.16 -17.94
N VAL A 421 -7.17 -26.68 -16.81
CA VAL A 421 -5.76 -26.57 -16.37
C VAL A 421 -5.07 -27.93 -16.43
N ASP A 422 -3.82 -27.97 -16.91
CA ASP A 422 -2.97 -29.15 -16.77
C ASP A 422 -2.34 -29.16 -15.37
N PRO A 423 -2.71 -30.14 -14.51
CA PRO A 423 -2.28 -30.16 -13.12
C PRO A 423 -0.77 -30.36 -12.94
N ARG A 424 -0.03 -30.71 -14.00
CA ARG A 424 1.44 -30.85 -13.97
C ARG A 424 2.17 -29.59 -14.41
N ARG A 425 1.46 -28.56 -14.86
CA ARG A 425 2.01 -27.33 -15.46
C ARG A 425 1.53 -26.08 -14.73
N ILE A 426 1.63 -26.09 -13.40
CA ILE A 426 1.29 -24.94 -12.56
C ILE A 426 2.60 -24.30 -12.09
N GLY A 427 2.84 -23.06 -12.47
CA GLY A 427 3.95 -22.25 -11.96
C GLY A 427 3.51 -21.18 -10.98
N VAL A 428 4.48 -20.55 -10.32
CA VAL A 428 4.26 -19.43 -9.40
C VAL A 428 5.23 -18.30 -9.69
N TRP A 429 4.82 -17.06 -9.47
CA TRP A 429 5.75 -15.93 -9.50
C TRP A 429 5.29 -14.79 -8.61
N GLY A 430 6.24 -13.97 -8.19
CA GLY A 430 5.96 -12.80 -7.37
C GLY A 430 7.24 -12.11 -6.94
N GLY A 431 7.09 -10.88 -6.42
CA GLY A 431 8.22 -10.12 -5.90
C GLY A 431 8.08 -9.76 -4.43
N SER A 432 9.20 -9.61 -3.73
CA SER A 432 9.27 -9.17 -2.34
C SER A 432 8.57 -10.19 -1.45
N TYR A 433 7.50 -9.83 -0.75
CA TYR A 433 6.66 -10.80 -0.05
C TYR A 433 6.06 -11.88 -0.99
N GLY A 434 5.78 -11.55 -2.25
CA GLY A 434 5.36 -12.51 -3.27
C GLY A 434 6.51 -13.41 -3.76
N GLY A 435 7.75 -12.92 -3.70
CA GLY A 435 8.96 -13.74 -3.89
C GLY A 435 9.11 -14.73 -2.74
N TYR A 436 8.96 -14.25 -1.49
CA TYR A 436 8.85 -15.11 -0.31
C TYR A 436 7.79 -16.21 -0.48
N LEU A 437 6.57 -15.88 -0.94
CA LEU A 437 5.52 -16.89 -1.17
C LEU A 437 5.84 -17.83 -2.33
N THR A 438 6.52 -17.34 -3.38
CA THR A 438 7.04 -18.16 -4.48
C THR A 438 8.07 -19.17 -3.94
N ALA A 439 9.05 -18.72 -3.16
CA ALA A 439 10.02 -19.60 -2.52
C ALA A 439 9.38 -20.55 -1.50
N MET A 440 8.34 -20.15 -0.76
CA MET A 440 7.57 -21.03 0.12
C MET A 440 6.85 -22.12 -0.68
N ALA A 441 6.19 -21.75 -1.78
CA ALA A 441 5.53 -22.68 -2.69
C ALA A 441 6.49 -23.74 -3.21
N LEU A 442 7.68 -23.34 -3.66
CA LEU A 442 8.65 -24.26 -4.24
C LEU A 442 9.39 -25.07 -3.16
N SER A 443 9.79 -24.47 -2.04
CA SER A 443 10.47 -25.20 -0.96
C SER A 443 9.59 -26.22 -0.26
N ARG A 444 8.28 -25.97 -0.11
CA ARG A 444 7.36 -26.83 0.66
C ARG A 444 6.36 -27.61 -0.19
N ALA A 445 6.12 -27.20 -1.43
CA ALA A 445 5.09 -27.78 -2.30
C ALA A 445 5.56 -27.92 -3.76
N SER A 446 6.83 -28.30 -3.98
CA SER A 446 7.37 -28.61 -5.33
C SER A 446 6.53 -29.67 -6.09
N ASP A 447 5.78 -30.53 -5.40
CA ASP A 447 4.89 -31.51 -6.07
C ASP A 447 3.60 -30.88 -6.62
N LEU A 448 3.27 -29.67 -6.18
CA LEU A 448 2.12 -28.89 -6.66
C LEU A 448 2.53 -27.85 -7.69
N PHE A 449 3.75 -27.31 -7.58
CA PHE A 449 4.25 -26.23 -8.42
C PHE A 449 5.48 -26.67 -9.21
N ALA A 450 5.37 -26.69 -10.54
CA ALA A 450 6.37 -27.23 -11.45
C ALA A 450 7.57 -26.29 -11.68
N ALA A 451 7.41 -24.99 -11.48
CA ALA A 451 8.48 -23.99 -11.60
C ALA A 451 8.06 -22.67 -10.94
N GLY A 452 9.01 -21.76 -10.71
CA GLY A 452 8.63 -20.38 -10.38
C GLY A 452 9.67 -19.31 -10.65
N VAL A 453 9.26 -18.06 -10.48
CA VAL A 453 10.12 -16.88 -10.62
C VAL A 453 10.04 -16.04 -9.36
N ASP A 454 11.15 -15.96 -8.65
CA ASP A 454 11.30 -15.19 -7.42
C ASP A 454 11.98 -13.86 -7.76
N PHE A 455 11.22 -12.77 -7.63
CA PHE A 455 11.79 -11.44 -7.60
C PHE A 455 12.11 -11.10 -6.13
N HIS A 456 13.39 -10.79 -5.83
CA HIS A 456 13.88 -10.18 -4.58
C HIS A 456 13.13 -10.61 -3.30
N GLY A 457 12.91 -11.92 -3.13
CA GLY A 457 12.17 -12.50 -2.02
C GLY A 457 12.92 -12.48 -0.68
N VAL A 458 12.16 -12.50 0.41
CA VAL A 458 12.69 -12.78 1.75
C VAL A 458 12.79 -14.30 1.92
N HIS A 459 13.99 -14.83 2.14
CA HIS A 459 14.22 -16.27 2.26
C HIS A 459 14.51 -16.72 3.70
N ASP A 460 14.87 -15.80 4.59
CA ASP A 460 15.07 -16.02 6.01
C ASP A 460 14.65 -14.79 6.86
N TRP A 461 13.50 -14.89 7.51
CA TRP A 461 12.94 -13.85 8.39
C TRP A 461 13.79 -13.62 9.65
N SER A 462 14.55 -14.62 10.10
CA SER A 462 15.34 -14.51 11.33
C SER A 462 16.48 -13.50 11.20
N THR A 463 16.96 -13.30 9.97
CA THR A 463 18.02 -12.33 9.65
C THR A 463 17.53 -10.89 9.53
N LEU A 464 16.23 -10.67 9.35
CA LEU A 464 15.62 -9.33 9.24
C LEU A 464 15.22 -8.72 10.59
N ARG A 465 15.33 -9.49 11.69
CA ARG A 465 14.99 -9.00 13.03
C ARG A 465 16.18 -8.27 13.66
N PRO A 466 16.07 -6.96 13.98
CA PRO A 466 17.07 -6.27 14.77
C PRO A 466 17.10 -6.84 16.20
N GLY A 467 18.29 -7.02 16.78
CA GLY A 467 18.42 -7.35 18.21
C GLY A 467 18.20 -8.82 18.59
N THR A 468 18.36 -9.77 17.66
CA THR A 468 18.35 -11.22 17.95
C THR A 468 19.60 -11.71 18.68
N ALA A 469 20.62 -10.85 18.83
CA ALA A 469 21.74 -11.10 19.72
C ALA A 469 21.32 -10.75 21.17
N PRO A 470 21.36 -11.71 22.12
CA PRO A 470 21.10 -11.41 23.52
C PRO A 470 22.04 -10.30 24.00
N ALA A 471 21.52 -9.26 24.62
CA ALA A 471 22.37 -8.29 25.31
C ALA A 471 23.13 -9.04 26.43
N PRO A 472 24.47 -8.89 26.53
CA PRO A 472 25.23 -9.50 27.62
C PRO A 472 24.67 -9.01 28.96
N GLY A 473 24.17 -9.93 29.79
CA GLY A 473 23.54 -9.61 31.08
C GLY A 473 22.02 -9.31 31.04
N GLY A 474 21.34 -9.55 29.91
CA GLY A 474 19.87 -9.43 29.82
C GLY A 474 19.12 -10.50 30.61
N ASP A 475 17.86 -10.23 30.95
CA ASP A 475 16.97 -11.16 31.65
C ASP A 475 16.84 -12.52 30.92
N PRO A 476 17.11 -13.67 31.56
CA PRO A 476 16.99 -14.99 30.95
C PRO A 476 15.65 -15.27 30.28
N GLU A 477 14.55 -14.70 30.77
CA GLU A 477 13.25 -14.87 30.12
C GLU A 477 13.16 -14.14 28.77
N GLN A 478 13.62 -12.89 28.72
CA GLN A 478 13.70 -12.13 27.47
C GLN A 478 14.61 -12.81 26.45
N GLN A 479 15.73 -13.39 26.90
CA GLN A 479 16.62 -14.15 26.01
C GLN A 479 15.92 -15.38 25.41
N ARG A 480 15.17 -16.14 26.23
CA ARG A 480 14.38 -17.28 25.73
C ARG A 480 13.32 -16.84 24.72
N GLN A 481 12.62 -15.75 25.01
CA GLN A 481 11.61 -15.20 24.09
C GLN A 481 12.24 -14.77 22.76
N GLN A 482 13.40 -14.12 22.78
CA GLN A 482 14.13 -13.74 21.56
C GLN A 482 14.57 -14.96 20.74
N GLN A 483 15.10 -15.99 21.40
CA GLN A 483 15.52 -17.24 20.75
C GLN A 483 14.34 -17.98 20.12
N GLU A 484 13.23 -18.11 20.86
CA GLU A 484 12.01 -18.73 20.34
C GLU A 484 11.44 -17.96 19.16
N ALA A 485 11.43 -16.62 19.24
CA ALA A 485 10.93 -15.79 18.18
C ALA A 485 11.83 -15.84 16.93
N ALA A 486 13.15 -15.95 17.09
CA ALA A 486 14.09 -16.18 15.98
C ALA A 486 13.92 -17.58 15.36
N ARG A 487 13.75 -18.63 16.19
CA ARG A 487 13.45 -19.99 15.73
C ARG A 487 12.16 -20.02 14.90
N LEU A 488 11.08 -19.45 15.43
CA LEU A 488 9.80 -19.37 14.74
C LEU A 488 9.90 -18.57 13.43
N ALA A 489 10.68 -17.48 13.42
CA ALA A 489 10.93 -16.72 12.19
C ALA A 489 11.59 -17.59 11.11
N PHE A 490 12.65 -18.32 11.47
CA PHE A 490 13.33 -19.24 10.55
C PHE A 490 12.40 -20.36 10.08
N GLU A 491 11.66 -20.99 10.99
CA GLU A 491 10.65 -22.02 10.67
C GLU A 491 9.52 -21.49 9.77
N SER A 492 9.29 -20.18 9.76
CA SER A 492 8.33 -19.50 8.88
C SER A 492 8.93 -19.17 7.50
N SER A 493 10.18 -19.53 7.23
CA SER A 493 10.90 -19.13 6.02
C SER A 493 11.13 -20.28 5.02
N PRO A 494 11.37 -19.97 3.73
CA PRO A 494 11.73 -20.96 2.72
C PRO A 494 12.99 -21.76 3.09
N MET A 495 14.00 -21.09 3.67
CA MET A 495 15.27 -21.71 4.02
C MET A 495 15.15 -22.86 5.02
N ALA A 496 14.13 -22.86 5.90
CA ALA A 496 13.87 -23.99 6.79
C ALA A 496 13.43 -25.27 6.06
N SER A 497 12.91 -25.15 4.83
CA SER A 497 12.40 -26.26 4.02
C SER A 497 13.15 -26.42 2.70
N VAL A 498 14.30 -25.77 2.50
CA VAL A 498 15.03 -25.82 1.22
C VAL A 498 15.45 -27.24 0.81
N LYS A 499 15.60 -28.17 1.76
CA LYS A 499 15.92 -29.58 1.51
C LYS A 499 14.83 -30.34 0.73
N THR A 500 13.60 -29.84 0.74
CA THR A 500 12.45 -30.43 0.04
C THR A 500 12.17 -29.77 -1.31
N TRP A 501 12.92 -28.70 -1.65
CA TRP A 501 12.80 -28.00 -2.92
C TRP A 501 13.32 -28.88 -4.06
N ARG A 502 12.50 -29.08 -5.11
CA ARG A 502 12.88 -29.79 -6.34
C ARG A 502 12.61 -29.01 -7.63
N SER A 503 11.63 -28.10 -7.62
CA SER A 503 11.19 -27.39 -8.81
C SER A 503 12.17 -26.30 -9.26
N PRO A 504 12.40 -26.12 -10.57
CA PRO A 504 13.28 -25.09 -11.09
C PRO A 504 12.81 -23.68 -10.74
N VAL A 505 13.75 -22.75 -10.52
CA VAL A 505 13.46 -21.35 -10.19
C VAL A 505 14.35 -20.36 -10.94
N LEU A 506 13.78 -19.22 -11.36
CA LEU A 506 14.55 -18.04 -11.78
C LEU A 506 14.57 -17.03 -10.64
N LEU A 507 15.77 -16.63 -10.19
CA LEU A 507 15.99 -15.61 -9.18
C LEU A 507 16.30 -14.27 -9.85
N ILE A 508 15.54 -13.21 -9.54
CA ILE A 508 15.75 -11.87 -10.08
C ILE A 508 15.92 -10.88 -8.94
N HIS A 509 17.02 -10.11 -8.90
CA HIS A 509 17.28 -9.19 -7.79
C HIS A 509 18.23 -8.05 -8.21
N GLY A 510 17.90 -6.81 -7.82
CA GLY A 510 18.84 -5.69 -7.84
C GLY A 510 19.83 -5.79 -6.68
N ASP A 511 21.13 -5.56 -6.90
CA ASP A 511 22.13 -5.77 -5.84
C ASP A 511 22.25 -4.62 -4.82
N ASP A 512 21.68 -3.44 -5.12
CA ASP A 512 21.60 -2.27 -4.23
C ASP A 512 20.21 -2.17 -3.56
N ASP A 513 19.55 -3.32 -3.37
CA ASP A 513 18.27 -3.41 -2.66
C ASP A 513 18.44 -3.07 -1.17
N ARG A 514 17.79 -1.97 -0.75
CA ARG A 514 17.81 -1.45 0.62
C ARG A 514 16.65 -1.95 1.48
N ASN A 515 15.72 -2.71 0.91
CA ASN A 515 14.55 -3.24 1.61
C ASN A 515 14.75 -4.72 1.92
N VAL A 516 15.05 -5.52 0.90
CA VAL A 516 15.41 -6.94 1.04
C VAL A 516 16.88 -7.07 0.74
N ALA A 517 17.70 -7.32 1.76
CA ALA A 517 19.13 -7.41 1.57
C ALA A 517 19.49 -8.46 0.49
N PHE A 518 20.33 -8.08 -0.46
CA PHE A 518 20.77 -8.97 -1.55
C PHE A 518 21.35 -10.31 -1.07
N SER A 519 21.91 -10.34 0.15
CA SER A 519 22.38 -11.56 0.82
C SER A 519 21.31 -12.65 0.93
N GLN A 520 20.02 -12.31 0.97
CA GLN A 520 18.91 -13.27 0.92
C GLN A 520 18.99 -14.16 -0.33
N SER A 521 19.22 -13.58 -1.51
CA SER A 521 19.35 -14.34 -2.76
C SER A 521 20.67 -15.10 -2.84
N VAL A 522 21.76 -14.50 -2.36
CA VAL A 522 23.08 -15.18 -2.30
C VAL A 522 23.00 -16.46 -1.48
N THR A 523 22.37 -16.40 -0.30
CA THR A 523 22.19 -17.56 0.58
C THR A 523 21.27 -18.61 -0.04
N LEU A 524 20.15 -18.20 -0.64
CA LEU A 524 19.25 -19.15 -1.31
C LEU A 524 19.95 -19.85 -2.48
N ALA A 525 20.62 -19.12 -3.36
CA ALA A 525 21.31 -19.69 -4.51
C ALA A 525 22.41 -20.69 -4.09
N ALA A 526 23.15 -20.40 -3.03
CA ALA A 526 24.13 -21.33 -2.48
C ALA A 526 23.48 -22.63 -1.99
N ALA A 527 22.33 -22.53 -1.31
CA ALA A 527 21.59 -23.70 -0.84
C ALA A 527 20.99 -24.51 -2.01
N LEU A 528 20.43 -23.86 -3.03
CA LEU A 528 19.92 -24.53 -4.23
C LEU A 528 21.03 -25.30 -4.97
N ARG A 529 22.22 -24.69 -5.12
CA ARG A 529 23.41 -25.38 -5.66
C ARG A 529 23.76 -26.64 -4.88
N GLN A 530 23.74 -26.56 -3.55
CA GLN A 530 24.06 -27.69 -2.67
C GLN A 530 23.02 -28.82 -2.78
N GLN A 531 21.75 -28.48 -3.03
CA GLN A 531 20.67 -29.45 -3.23
C GLN A 531 20.58 -29.96 -4.68
N HIS A 532 21.42 -29.46 -5.59
CA HIS A 532 21.34 -29.74 -7.03
C HIS A 532 19.97 -29.40 -7.64
N VAL A 533 19.29 -28.37 -7.10
CA VAL A 533 18.08 -27.82 -7.72
C VAL A 533 18.49 -26.97 -8.91
N GLU A 534 17.78 -27.10 -10.02
CA GLU A 534 17.99 -26.26 -11.19
C GLU A 534 17.55 -24.81 -10.88
N PHE A 535 18.42 -23.83 -11.11
CA PHE A 535 18.04 -22.43 -11.01
C PHE A 535 18.80 -21.57 -12.03
N GLU A 536 18.18 -20.44 -12.39
CA GLU A 536 18.77 -19.38 -13.20
C GLU A 536 18.77 -18.08 -12.40
N GLU A 537 19.66 -17.15 -12.73
CA GLU A 537 19.78 -15.85 -12.04
C GLU A 537 19.76 -14.70 -13.06
N LEU A 538 19.04 -13.64 -12.74
CA LEU A 538 19.15 -12.33 -13.37
C LEU A 538 19.43 -11.28 -12.28
N ILE A 539 20.71 -11.02 -12.04
CA ILE A 539 21.14 -9.99 -11.10
C ILE A 539 21.36 -8.69 -11.86
N ILE A 540 20.80 -7.59 -11.34
CA ILE A 540 20.82 -6.29 -12.01
C ILE A 540 21.59 -5.28 -11.15
N PRO A 541 22.87 -5.00 -11.45
CA PRO A 541 23.68 -4.11 -10.63
C PRO A 541 23.13 -2.68 -10.54
N ASN A 542 23.17 -2.10 -9.34
CA ASN A 542 22.69 -0.76 -8.96
C ASN A 542 21.16 -0.55 -9.06
N GLU A 543 20.39 -1.60 -9.32
CA GLU A 543 18.94 -1.55 -9.11
C GLU A 543 18.60 -1.75 -7.63
N ILE A 544 17.53 -1.09 -7.19
CA ILE A 544 17.06 -1.14 -5.80
C ILE A 544 15.91 -2.16 -5.66
N HIS A 545 15.15 -2.09 -4.57
CA HIS A 545 14.00 -2.97 -4.34
C HIS A 545 12.93 -2.86 -5.43
N ASP A 546 12.74 -1.69 -6.01
CA ASP A 546 11.99 -1.52 -7.24
C ASP A 546 12.96 -1.38 -8.42
N LEU A 547 12.55 -1.80 -9.62
CA LEU A 547 13.35 -1.57 -10.82
C LEU A 547 13.12 -0.14 -11.29
N LEU A 548 14.13 0.72 -11.15
CA LEU A 548 14.09 2.14 -11.50
C LEU A 548 13.99 2.37 -13.00
N MET A 549 14.64 1.52 -13.80
CA MET A 549 14.75 1.72 -15.24
C MET A 549 13.74 0.86 -16.00
N HIS A 550 13.01 1.48 -16.94
CA HIS A 550 12.09 0.77 -17.84
C HIS A 550 12.75 -0.42 -18.57
N GLN A 551 14.00 -0.27 -19.01
CA GLN A 551 14.73 -1.35 -19.69
C GLN A 551 14.94 -2.59 -18.79
N HIS A 552 15.13 -2.39 -17.48
CA HIS A 552 15.33 -3.49 -16.52
C HIS A 552 14.01 -4.20 -16.22
N TRP A 553 12.90 -3.47 -16.14
CA TRP A 553 11.56 -4.08 -16.14
C TRP A 553 11.34 -4.96 -17.36
N VAL A 554 11.61 -4.44 -18.56
CA VAL A 554 11.45 -5.21 -19.81
C VAL A 554 12.36 -6.44 -19.83
N GLN A 555 13.62 -6.31 -19.40
CA GLN A 555 14.57 -7.41 -19.32
C GLN A 555 14.09 -8.50 -18.36
N ALA A 556 13.67 -8.13 -17.14
CA ALA A 556 13.20 -9.08 -16.14
C ALA A 556 11.92 -9.81 -16.57
N TYR A 557 10.97 -9.10 -17.19
CA TYR A 557 9.74 -9.71 -17.69
C TYR A 557 9.98 -10.64 -18.87
N LYS A 558 10.89 -10.30 -19.79
CA LYS A 558 11.31 -11.21 -20.86
C LYS A 558 11.93 -12.49 -20.29
N ALA A 559 12.87 -12.36 -19.36
CA ALA A 559 13.49 -13.51 -18.70
C ALA A 559 12.45 -14.40 -17.99
N THR A 560 11.47 -13.77 -17.32
CA THR A 560 10.36 -14.47 -16.64
C THR A 560 9.51 -15.27 -17.63
N VAL A 561 9.10 -14.64 -18.73
CA VAL A 561 8.30 -15.29 -19.79
C VAL A 561 9.07 -16.45 -20.41
N ASP A 562 10.33 -16.23 -20.79
CA ASP A 562 11.16 -17.22 -21.47
C ASP A 562 11.44 -18.43 -20.56
N PHE A 563 11.72 -18.18 -19.28
CA PHE A 563 11.92 -19.22 -18.28
C PHE A 563 10.65 -20.06 -18.08
N LEU A 564 9.51 -19.43 -17.76
CA LEU A 564 8.26 -20.15 -17.51
C LEU A 564 7.77 -20.88 -18.77
N ALA A 565 7.96 -20.32 -19.96
CA ALA A 565 7.66 -21.00 -21.21
C ALA A 565 8.48 -22.29 -21.36
N ARG A 566 9.79 -22.27 -21.10
CA ARG A 566 10.63 -23.48 -21.16
C ARG A 566 10.27 -24.52 -20.10
N LYS A 567 9.89 -24.08 -18.88
CA LYS A 567 9.60 -25.00 -17.77
C LYS A 567 8.19 -25.56 -17.78
N LEU A 568 7.22 -24.81 -18.33
CA LEU A 568 5.82 -25.19 -18.28
C LEU A 568 5.25 -25.61 -19.64
N ARG A 569 5.84 -25.27 -20.80
CA ARG A 569 5.36 -25.80 -22.08
C ARG A 569 6.08 -27.11 -22.41
N THR A 570 5.33 -28.17 -22.74
CA THR A 570 5.90 -29.41 -23.27
C THR A 570 6.27 -29.23 -24.73
N GLY A 571 7.40 -29.81 -25.15
CA GLY A 571 8.05 -29.54 -26.43
C GLY A 571 7.22 -29.81 -27.67
N THR A 572 7.18 -28.78 -28.54
CA THR A 572 7.00 -28.86 -30.00
C THR A 572 7.69 -27.69 -30.72
N GLU A 573 8.76 -27.09 -30.17
CA GLU A 573 9.53 -26.04 -30.88
C GLU A 573 11.04 -26.12 -30.62
N THR A 574 11.63 -27.30 -30.75
CA THR A 574 13.09 -27.45 -30.94
C THR A 574 13.46 -27.80 -32.38
N ALA A 575 12.71 -27.28 -33.37
CA ALA A 575 13.00 -27.49 -34.79
C ALA A 575 12.56 -26.35 -35.72
N SER A 576 13.06 -25.12 -35.52
CA SER A 576 13.20 -24.16 -36.65
C SER A 576 14.21 -23.02 -36.43
N ALA A 577 15.26 -23.22 -35.63
CA ALA A 577 16.44 -22.36 -35.71
C ALA A 577 17.49 -23.07 -36.58
N GLY A 578 17.24 -23.03 -37.88
CA GLY A 578 18.06 -23.69 -38.89
C GLY A 578 17.84 -23.07 -40.26
N ARG A 579 18.23 -21.80 -40.42
CA ARG A 579 18.96 -21.22 -41.56
C ARG A 579 19.15 -19.72 -41.38
#